data_AF-A0AAD7XD11-F1
#
_entry.id   AF-A0AAD7XD11-F1
#
_cell.length_a   1.000
_cell.length_b   1.000
_cell.length_c   1.000
_cell.angle_alpha   90.00
_cell.angle_beta   90.00
_cell.angle_gamma   90.00
#
_symmetry.space_group_name_H-M   'P 1'
#
loop_
_entity.id
_entity.type
_entity.pdbx_description
1 polymer ?
#
loop_
_entity_poly.entity_id
_entity_poly.type
_entity_poly.pdbx_seq_one_letter_code
_entity_poly.pdbx_strand_id
1 'polypeptide(L)'
;MSVLELATVSDKAAGAKLCRLCSTVRLWLLPVLYDTVILSSAKTIERFAYGQMENPDSAVVYPPPASVVRKLWIGPTSSTVQNDLAYSSSAWPITYVHQILVRCASLHALAIVNLYQGDWFRLAHVLPAGLRALTLGPVHGKVDWRYLPCSASLREFTSMDTYMMDLELQQIVAAPHIRTVRRVYSRVDHINLAFDQLECVEKATSLERLEIVCCAESVERAASVLERIARCYKPNPERIALVPKSHLCGSTFDPIAVLFNDWKSSWRT
;
A
#
# COMPACT_ATOMS: atom_id res chain seq x y z
N MET A 1 -21.46 12.36 -7.63
CA MET A 1 -21.78 11.12 -6.89
C MET A 1 -23.29 11.08 -6.70
N SER A 2 -23.98 10.07 -7.20
CA SER A 2 -25.44 9.97 -7.11
C SER A 2 -25.90 9.50 -5.72
N VAL A 3 -27.18 9.72 -5.38
CA VAL A 3 -27.78 9.26 -4.11
C VAL A 3 -27.64 7.74 -3.93
N LEU A 4 -27.72 6.98 -5.02
CA LEU A 4 -27.58 5.52 -5.02
C LEU A 4 -26.14 5.09 -4.68
N GLU A 5 -25.14 5.82 -5.16
CA GLU A 5 -23.72 5.57 -4.86
C GLU A 5 -23.43 5.86 -3.38
N LEU A 6 -23.94 6.98 -2.84
CA LEU A 6 -23.79 7.35 -1.43
C LEU A 6 -24.43 6.31 -0.48
N ALA A 7 -25.62 5.82 -0.83
CA ALA A 7 -26.29 4.75 -0.10
C ALA A 7 -25.49 3.44 -0.15
N THR A 8 -24.90 3.12 -1.31
CA THR A 8 -24.09 1.90 -1.50
C THR A 8 -22.74 1.97 -0.78
N VAL A 9 -22.12 3.15 -0.68
CA VAL A 9 -20.93 3.37 0.16
C VAL A 9 -21.25 3.11 1.63
N SER A 10 -22.46 3.49 2.07
CA SER A 10 -22.93 3.33 3.45
C SER A 10 -23.35 1.88 3.76
N ASP A 11 -23.93 1.17 2.79
CA ASP A 11 -24.31 -0.25 2.90
C ASP A 11 -23.89 -1.05 1.66
N LYS A 12 -22.68 -1.60 1.72
CA LYS A 12 -22.13 -2.47 0.66
C LYS A 12 -22.96 -3.74 0.44
N ALA A 13 -23.65 -4.25 1.48
CA ALA A 13 -24.44 -5.47 1.37
C ALA A 13 -25.73 -5.22 0.60
N ALA A 14 -26.40 -4.10 0.84
CA ALA A 14 -27.53 -3.65 0.02
C ALA A 14 -27.10 -3.40 -1.43
N GLY A 15 -25.98 -2.70 -1.65
CA GLY A 15 -25.44 -2.46 -2.99
C GLY A 15 -25.12 -3.75 -3.76
N ALA A 16 -24.58 -4.76 -3.08
CA ALA A 16 -24.32 -6.08 -3.68
C ALA A 16 -25.61 -6.82 -4.09
N LYS A 17 -26.71 -6.65 -3.33
CA LYS A 17 -28.03 -7.18 -3.72
C LYS A 17 -28.58 -6.45 -4.94
N LEU A 18 -28.44 -5.12 -4.99
CA LEU A 18 -28.88 -4.29 -6.12
C LEU A 18 -28.14 -4.65 -7.43
N CYS A 19 -26.86 -5.01 -7.35
CA CYS A 19 -26.09 -5.48 -8.51
C CYS A 19 -26.66 -6.75 -9.19
N ARG A 20 -27.60 -7.46 -8.54
CA ARG A 20 -28.26 -8.64 -9.11
C ARG A 20 -29.55 -8.30 -9.87
N LEU A 21 -30.05 -7.07 -9.78
CA LEU A 21 -31.32 -6.67 -10.39
C LEU A 21 -31.23 -6.56 -11.92
N CYS A 22 -30.24 -5.81 -12.42
CA CYS A 22 -29.99 -5.69 -13.86
C CYS A 22 -28.54 -5.27 -14.16
N SER A 23 -28.12 -5.45 -15.41
CA SER A 23 -26.78 -5.11 -15.89
C SER A 23 -26.45 -3.62 -15.72
N THR A 24 -27.41 -2.73 -15.93
CA THR A 24 -27.21 -1.27 -15.78
C THR A 24 -26.88 -0.88 -14.34
N VAL A 25 -27.69 -1.34 -13.38
CA VAL A 25 -27.44 -1.07 -11.94
C VAL A 25 -26.10 -1.64 -11.53
N ARG A 26 -25.75 -2.83 -12.03
CA ARG A 26 -24.44 -3.42 -11.79
C ARG A 26 -23.30 -2.56 -12.34
N LEU A 27 -23.37 -2.10 -13.59
CA LEU A 27 -22.34 -1.25 -14.20
C LEU A 27 -22.08 0.01 -13.37
N TRP A 28 -23.12 0.56 -12.74
CA TRP A 28 -23.03 1.78 -11.94
C TRP A 28 -22.47 1.50 -10.54
N LEU A 29 -22.92 0.41 -9.90
CA LEU A 29 -22.58 0.12 -8.52
C LEU A 29 -21.25 -0.64 -8.36
N LEU A 30 -20.82 -1.41 -9.36
CA LEU A 30 -19.62 -2.25 -9.25
C LEU A 30 -18.35 -1.41 -8.97
N PRO A 31 -18.08 -0.30 -9.67
CA PRO A 31 -16.94 0.56 -9.36
C PRO A 31 -16.98 1.13 -7.94
N VAL A 32 -18.17 1.42 -7.41
CA VAL A 32 -18.32 1.94 -6.04
C VAL A 32 -18.06 0.86 -4.99
N LEU A 33 -18.59 -0.35 -5.22
CA LEU A 33 -18.44 -1.47 -4.30
C LEU A 33 -16.99 -1.95 -4.20
N TYR A 34 -16.31 -1.98 -5.35
CA TYR A 34 -14.97 -2.55 -5.53
C TYR A 34 -13.86 -1.50 -5.70
N ASP A 35 -14.14 -0.19 -5.56
CA ASP A 35 -13.10 0.87 -5.61
C ASP A 35 -11.92 0.54 -4.70
N THR A 36 -12.23 0.13 -3.47
CA THR A 36 -11.27 -0.30 -2.45
C THR A 36 -11.54 -1.73 -2.01
N VAL A 37 -10.54 -2.60 -2.20
CA VAL A 37 -10.55 -4.01 -1.79
C VAL A 37 -9.46 -4.26 -0.75
N ILE A 38 -9.80 -4.99 0.31
CA ILE A 38 -8.88 -5.36 1.39
C ILE A 38 -8.87 -6.89 1.49
N LEU A 39 -7.71 -7.49 1.29
CA LEU A 39 -7.46 -8.92 1.33
C LEU A 39 -6.52 -9.21 2.50
N SER A 40 -7.11 -9.37 3.69
CA SER A 40 -6.37 -9.43 4.95
C SER A 40 -5.95 -10.83 5.41
N SER A 41 -6.31 -11.87 4.65
CA SER A 41 -6.00 -13.28 4.95
C SER A 41 -5.90 -14.12 3.69
N ALA A 42 -5.25 -15.28 3.76
CA ALA A 42 -5.14 -16.21 2.62
C ALA A 42 -6.54 -16.57 2.09
N LYS A 43 -7.47 -16.89 3.00
CA LYS A 43 -8.86 -17.24 2.67
C LYS A 43 -9.61 -16.10 1.96
N THR A 44 -9.30 -14.83 2.23
CA THR A 44 -9.94 -13.70 1.53
C THR A 44 -9.32 -13.46 0.16
N ILE A 45 -8.01 -13.65 0.03
CA ILE A 45 -7.30 -13.61 -1.26
C ILE A 45 -7.85 -14.70 -2.20
N GLU A 46 -7.91 -15.95 -1.74
CA GLU A 46 -8.44 -17.07 -2.50
C GLU A 46 -9.87 -16.82 -2.96
N ARG A 47 -10.76 -16.42 -2.03
CA ARG A 47 -12.16 -16.11 -2.37
C ARG A 47 -12.27 -15.01 -3.40
N PHE A 48 -11.46 -13.95 -3.30
CA PHE A 48 -11.47 -12.89 -4.28
C PHE A 48 -10.99 -13.39 -5.65
N ALA A 49 -9.89 -14.14 -5.70
CA ALA A 49 -9.35 -14.72 -6.93
C ALA A 49 -10.34 -15.67 -7.60
N TYR A 50 -10.93 -16.62 -6.87
CA TYR A 50 -11.97 -17.52 -7.39
C TYR A 50 -13.17 -16.75 -7.92
N GLY A 51 -13.58 -15.66 -7.24
CA GLY A 51 -14.66 -14.79 -7.70
C GLY A 51 -14.36 -14.04 -9.00
N GLN A 52 -13.09 -13.99 -9.45
CA GLN A 52 -12.69 -13.45 -10.76
C GLN A 52 -12.57 -14.50 -11.86
N MET A 53 -12.54 -15.78 -11.52
CA MET A 53 -12.44 -16.84 -12.50
C MET A 53 -13.83 -17.06 -13.09
N GLU A 54 -13.93 -16.97 -14.43
CA GLU A 54 -15.17 -17.24 -15.15
C GLU A 54 -15.58 -18.69 -14.87
N ASN A 55 -16.71 -18.89 -14.20
CA ASN A 55 -17.30 -20.20 -14.12
C ASN A 55 -17.92 -20.47 -15.50
N PRO A 56 -17.57 -21.56 -16.21
CA PRO A 56 -18.05 -21.82 -17.56
C PRO A 56 -19.58 -21.85 -17.68
N ASP A 57 -20.28 -22.15 -16.58
CA ASP A 57 -21.75 -22.18 -16.50
C ASP A 57 -22.37 -20.89 -15.93
N SER A 58 -21.56 -19.90 -15.57
CA SER A 58 -22.05 -18.62 -15.03
C SER A 58 -22.12 -17.56 -16.12
N ALA A 59 -23.23 -16.81 -16.17
CA ALA A 59 -23.38 -15.67 -17.06
C ALA A 59 -22.16 -14.74 -16.93
N VAL A 60 -21.47 -14.49 -18.05
CA VAL A 60 -20.25 -13.65 -18.10
C VAL A 60 -20.53 -12.33 -17.40
N VAL A 61 -19.82 -12.12 -16.30
CA VAL A 61 -19.89 -10.89 -15.53
C VAL A 61 -19.05 -9.83 -16.23
N TYR A 62 -19.70 -8.91 -16.94
CA TYR A 62 -19.01 -7.79 -17.57
C TYR A 62 -19.40 -6.45 -16.91
N PRO A 63 -18.42 -5.62 -16.50
CA PRO A 63 -16.98 -5.92 -16.37
C PRO A 63 -16.70 -6.85 -15.16
N PRO A 64 -15.58 -7.60 -15.17
CA PRO A 64 -15.18 -8.41 -14.02
C PRO A 64 -14.83 -7.51 -12.83
N PRO A 65 -15.18 -7.87 -11.57
CA PRO A 65 -14.95 -7.01 -10.43
C PRO A 65 -13.51 -6.52 -10.26
N ALA A 66 -12.51 -7.35 -10.57
CA ALA A 66 -11.10 -6.97 -10.52
C ALA A 66 -10.77 -5.78 -11.44
N SER A 67 -11.39 -5.70 -12.62
CA SER A 67 -11.08 -4.64 -13.60
C SER A 67 -11.46 -3.24 -13.13
N VAL A 68 -12.34 -3.11 -12.12
CA VAL A 68 -12.76 -1.83 -11.56
C VAL A 68 -12.10 -1.51 -10.21
N VAL A 69 -11.25 -2.40 -9.69
CA VAL A 69 -10.51 -2.17 -8.44
C VAL A 69 -9.47 -1.08 -8.66
N ARG A 70 -9.54 -0.02 -7.84
CA ARG A 70 -8.61 1.11 -7.90
C ARG A 70 -7.62 1.12 -6.75
N LYS A 71 -8.01 0.59 -5.59
CA LYS A 71 -7.18 0.54 -4.37
C LYS A 71 -7.22 -0.87 -3.81
N LEU A 72 -6.05 -1.47 -3.66
CA LEU A 72 -5.92 -2.84 -3.18
C LEU A 72 -4.95 -2.91 -2.01
N TRP A 73 -5.41 -3.46 -0.90
CA TRP A 73 -4.57 -3.84 0.24
C TRP A 73 -4.49 -5.36 0.32
N ILE A 74 -3.27 -5.90 0.38
CA ILE A 74 -3.02 -7.34 0.54
C ILE A 74 -2.10 -7.52 1.74
N GLY A 75 -2.53 -8.30 2.73
CA GLY A 75 -1.81 -8.50 3.99
C GLY A 75 -2.61 -8.07 5.20
N PRO A 76 -2.11 -8.33 6.42
CA PRO A 76 -2.83 -8.04 7.65
C PRO A 76 -3.13 -6.53 7.79
N THR A 77 -4.23 -6.20 8.46
CA THR A 77 -4.59 -4.80 8.80
C THR A 77 -4.19 -4.42 10.22
N SER A 78 -3.58 -5.34 10.94
CA SER A 78 -3.17 -5.22 12.34
C SER A 78 -2.07 -6.23 12.61
N SER A 79 -1.07 -5.87 13.42
CA SER A 79 -0.03 -6.81 13.87
C SER A 79 -0.46 -7.63 15.08
N THR A 80 -1.61 -7.33 15.68
CA THR A 80 -2.07 -7.92 16.95
C THR A 80 -3.17 -8.95 16.74
N VAL A 81 -3.99 -8.77 15.69
CA VAL A 81 -5.00 -9.74 15.29
C VAL A 81 -4.35 -10.96 14.66
N GLN A 82 -4.77 -12.15 15.09
CA GLN A 82 -4.33 -13.42 14.50
C GLN A 82 -4.57 -13.40 12.98
N ASN A 83 -3.49 -13.57 12.22
CA ASN A 83 -3.52 -13.57 10.76
C ASN A 83 -2.65 -14.71 10.23
N ASP A 84 -3.09 -15.31 9.13
CA ASP A 84 -2.38 -16.39 8.43
C ASP A 84 -1.27 -15.84 7.51
N LEU A 85 -1.28 -14.53 7.22
CA LEU A 85 -0.31 -13.83 6.37
C LEU A 85 0.84 -13.20 7.20
N ALA A 86 1.38 -13.95 8.15
CA ALA A 86 2.59 -13.54 8.87
C ALA A 86 3.80 -13.44 7.92
N TYR A 87 4.83 -12.67 8.29
CA TYR A 87 6.09 -12.64 7.53
C TYR A 87 6.67 -14.05 7.43
N SER A 88 7.15 -14.46 6.25
CA SER A 88 7.61 -15.82 5.95
C SER A 88 6.55 -16.94 6.10
N SER A 89 5.26 -16.61 6.24
CA SER A 89 4.20 -17.62 6.29
C SER A 89 4.06 -18.37 4.97
N SER A 90 3.97 -19.70 5.04
CA SER A 90 3.67 -20.56 3.89
C SER A 90 2.20 -20.48 3.45
N ALA A 91 1.34 -19.82 4.22
CA ALA A 91 -0.07 -19.63 3.87
C ALA A 91 -0.27 -18.55 2.79
N TRP A 92 0.77 -17.79 2.42
CA TRP A 92 0.68 -16.78 1.36
C TRP A 92 0.29 -17.42 0.02
N PRO A 93 -0.89 -17.12 -0.53
CA PRO A 93 -1.32 -17.71 -1.80
C PRO A 93 -0.76 -16.91 -2.99
N ILE A 94 0.56 -16.94 -3.19
CA ILE A 94 1.28 -16.09 -4.15
C ILE A 94 0.71 -16.18 -5.57
N THR A 95 0.32 -17.37 -6.01
CA THR A 95 -0.29 -17.57 -7.34
C THR A 95 -1.60 -16.80 -7.49
N TYR A 96 -2.46 -16.78 -6.46
CA TYR A 96 -3.70 -16.02 -6.49
C TYR A 96 -3.44 -14.52 -6.43
N VAL A 97 -2.48 -14.07 -5.61
CA VAL A 97 -2.07 -12.65 -5.59
C VAL A 97 -1.60 -12.21 -6.98
N HIS A 98 -0.76 -12.98 -7.64
CA HIS A 98 -0.31 -12.72 -9.00
C HIS A 98 -1.49 -12.59 -9.97
N GLN A 99 -2.42 -13.55 -9.96
CA GLN A 99 -3.62 -13.51 -10.84
C GLN A 99 -4.50 -12.28 -10.58
N ILE A 100 -4.65 -11.89 -9.32
CA ILE A 100 -5.40 -10.68 -8.95
C ILE A 100 -4.73 -9.44 -9.54
N LEU A 101 -3.41 -9.29 -9.36
CA LEU A 101 -2.67 -8.12 -9.86
C LEU A 101 -2.77 -8.01 -11.39
N VAL A 102 -2.63 -9.12 -12.12
CA VAL A 102 -2.79 -9.15 -13.60
C VAL A 102 -4.18 -8.70 -14.05
N ARG A 103 -5.24 -9.01 -13.29
CA ARG A 103 -6.63 -8.68 -13.64
C ARG A 103 -7.07 -7.28 -13.20
N CYS A 104 -6.37 -6.67 -12.24
CA CYS A 104 -6.66 -5.34 -11.72
C CYS A 104 -6.05 -4.23 -12.60
N ALA A 105 -6.47 -4.14 -13.87
CA ALA A 105 -5.91 -3.19 -14.83
C ALA A 105 -6.12 -1.71 -14.45
N SER A 106 -7.18 -1.39 -13.68
CA SER A 106 -7.49 -0.02 -13.21
C SER A 106 -6.84 0.35 -11.87
N LEU A 107 -5.90 -0.45 -11.38
CA LEU A 107 -5.31 -0.26 -10.06
C LEU A 107 -4.44 1.01 -10.02
N HIS A 108 -4.74 1.88 -9.06
CA HIS A 108 -4.01 3.14 -8.81
C HIS A 108 -3.22 3.12 -7.52
N ALA A 109 -3.67 2.38 -6.51
CA ALA A 109 -2.97 2.24 -5.23
C ALA A 109 -2.89 0.78 -4.80
N LEU A 110 -1.69 0.35 -4.42
CA LEU A 110 -1.43 -1.01 -3.98
C LEU A 110 -0.63 -0.98 -2.69
N ALA A 111 -1.10 -1.71 -1.68
CA ALA A 111 -0.32 -2.06 -0.51
C ALA A 111 -0.14 -3.58 -0.46
N ILE A 112 1.11 -4.04 -0.34
CA ILE A 112 1.45 -5.43 -0.06
C ILE A 112 2.23 -5.45 1.24
N VAL A 113 1.59 -6.00 2.28
CA VAL A 113 2.08 -5.93 3.64
C VAL A 113 2.43 -7.31 4.17
N ASN A 114 3.58 -7.42 4.83
CA ASN A 114 4.06 -8.64 5.48
C ASN A 114 4.42 -9.80 4.51
N LEU A 115 4.62 -9.50 3.23
CA LEU A 115 5.11 -10.47 2.26
C LEU A 115 6.59 -10.79 2.54
N TYR A 116 6.98 -12.06 2.47
CA TYR A 116 8.38 -12.44 2.56
C TYR A 116 9.21 -11.77 1.45
N GLN A 117 10.33 -11.16 1.82
CA GLN A 117 11.20 -10.46 0.86
C GLN A 117 11.63 -11.33 -0.34
N GLY A 118 11.78 -12.64 -0.11
CA GLY A 118 12.15 -13.62 -1.12
C GLY A 118 11.02 -13.93 -2.11
N ASP A 119 9.77 -13.61 -1.81
CA ASP A 119 8.65 -13.78 -2.76
C ASP A 119 8.34 -12.53 -3.58
N TRP A 120 8.91 -11.38 -3.21
CA TRP A 120 8.64 -10.10 -3.88
C TRP A 120 8.88 -10.15 -5.41
N PHE A 121 9.97 -10.79 -5.84
CA PHE A 121 10.34 -10.87 -7.25
C PHE A 121 9.26 -11.52 -8.12
N ARG A 122 8.44 -12.40 -7.53
CA ARG A 122 7.35 -13.12 -8.20
C ARG A 122 6.16 -12.23 -8.52
N LEU A 123 6.04 -11.09 -7.83
CA LEU A 123 4.92 -10.15 -7.98
C LEU A 123 5.33 -8.84 -8.65
N ALA A 124 6.58 -8.42 -8.49
CA ALA A 124 7.07 -7.12 -8.99
C ALA A 124 6.84 -6.90 -10.50
N HIS A 125 6.96 -7.95 -11.31
CA HIS A 125 6.84 -7.88 -12.77
C HIS A 125 5.39 -7.86 -13.27
N VAL A 126 4.41 -8.12 -12.40
CA VAL A 126 2.97 -8.12 -12.76
C VAL A 126 2.20 -6.97 -12.12
N LEU A 127 2.91 -5.97 -11.58
CA LEU A 127 2.27 -4.75 -11.12
C LEU A 127 1.60 -4.02 -12.30
N PRO A 128 0.35 -3.56 -12.18
CA PRO A 128 -0.32 -2.82 -13.23
C PRO A 128 0.43 -1.54 -13.62
N ALA A 129 0.65 -1.33 -14.92
CA ALA A 129 1.43 -0.19 -15.43
C ALA A 129 0.84 1.19 -15.11
N GLY A 130 -0.43 1.27 -14.69
CA GLY A 130 -1.11 2.51 -14.29
C GLY A 130 -1.03 2.85 -12.80
N LEU A 131 -0.33 2.02 -12.01
CA LEU A 131 -0.22 2.18 -10.56
C LEU A 131 0.47 3.50 -10.19
N ARG A 132 -0.15 4.29 -9.30
CA ARG A 132 0.31 5.62 -8.89
C ARG A 132 0.88 5.65 -7.47
N ALA A 133 0.43 4.76 -6.60
CA ALA A 133 0.93 4.63 -5.25
C ALA A 133 1.24 3.17 -4.91
N LEU A 134 2.44 2.93 -4.37
CA LEU A 134 2.90 1.61 -3.96
C LEU A 134 3.38 1.66 -2.50
N THR A 135 2.77 0.83 -1.65
CA THR A 135 3.14 0.65 -0.25
C THR A 135 3.63 -0.77 -0.01
N LEU A 136 4.83 -0.92 0.54
CA LEU A 136 5.45 -2.21 0.84
C LEU A 136 5.98 -2.26 2.28
N GLY A 137 6.01 -3.45 2.85
CA GLY A 137 6.67 -3.74 4.13
C GLY A 137 5.74 -4.35 5.18
N PRO A 138 6.21 -4.65 6.40
CA PRO A 138 7.59 -4.56 6.83
C PRO A 138 8.50 -5.53 6.04
N VAL A 139 9.80 -5.21 5.96
CA VAL A 139 10.87 -6.06 5.37
C VAL A 139 10.54 -6.57 3.95
N HIS A 140 10.33 -5.65 3.01
CA HIS A 140 10.12 -6.03 1.61
C HIS A 140 11.46 -6.32 0.89
N GLY A 141 11.39 -7.06 -0.22
CA GLY A 141 12.55 -7.32 -1.08
C GLY A 141 13.00 -6.09 -1.85
N LYS A 142 14.19 -6.17 -2.47
CA LYS A 142 14.75 -5.09 -3.31
C LYS A 142 13.75 -4.65 -4.38
N VAL A 143 13.54 -3.35 -4.48
CA VAL A 143 12.72 -2.71 -5.50
C VAL A 143 13.65 -2.20 -6.60
N ASP A 144 13.86 -3.01 -7.65
CA ASP A 144 14.58 -2.52 -8.83
C ASP A 144 13.66 -1.63 -9.67
N TRP A 145 13.71 -0.34 -9.39
CA TRP A 145 12.81 0.66 -9.95
C TRP A 145 12.75 0.63 -11.48
N ARG A 146 13.87 0.31 -12.13
CA ARG A 146 14.01 0.29 -13.59
C ARG A 146 13.17 -0.80 -14.26
N TYR A 147 12.86 -1.88 -13.54
CA TYR A 147 12.11 -3.02 -14.06
C TYR A 147 10.67 -3.08 -13.56
N LEU A 148 10.24 -2.11 -12.72
CA LEU A 148 8.84 -2.02 -12.33
C LEU A 148 8.00 -1.54 -13.52
N PRO A 149 6.96 -2.29 -13.94
CA PRO A 149 6.07 -1.88 -15.04
C PRO A 149 5.39 -0.53 -14.80
N CYS A 150 5.14 -0.19 -13.53
CA CYS A 150 4.50 1.05 -13.11
C CYS A 150 5.47 2.22 -12.86
N SER A 151 6.77 2.06 -13.10
CA SER A 151 7.78 3.09 -12.77
C SER A 151 7.50 4.46 -13.40
N ALA A 152 6.89 4.49 -14.59
CA ALA A 152 6.51 5.73 -15.28
C ALA A 152 5.26 6.42 -14.71
N SER A 153 4.35 5.67 -14.09
CA SER A 153 3.11 6.20 -13.51
C SER A 153 3.21 6.46 -12.01
N LEU A 154 4.15 5.81 -11.33
CA LEU A 154 4.28 5.86 -9.89
C LEU A 154 4.63 7.29 -9.43
N ARG A 155 3.84 7.81 -8.49
CA ARG A 155 3.95 9.15 -7.88
C ARG A 155 4.31 9.07 -6.41
N GLU A 156 3.87 8.01 -5.75
CA GLU A 156 4.03 7.80 -4.31
C GLU A 156 4.62 6.42 -4.04
N PHE A 157 5.66 6.38 -3.22
CA PHE A 157 6.25 5.14 -2.73
C PHE A 157 6.36 5.16 -1.21
N THR A 158 5.80 4.16 -0.54
CA THR A 158 5.91 3.98 0.92
C THR A 158 6.60 2.66 1.22
N SER A 159 7.68 2.72 2.01
CA SER A 159 8.40 1.56 2.50
C SER A 159 8.34 1.54 4.02
N MET A 160 7.90 0.43 4.61
CA MET A 160 7.88 0.22 6.06
C MET A 160 9.00 -0.75 6.48
N ASP A 161 9.73 -0.41 7.54
CA ASP A 161 10.73 -1.25 8.24
C ASP A 161 11.64 -2.07 7.32
N THR A 162 12.06 -1.46 6.21
CA THR A 162 12.90 -2.11 5.21
C THR A 162 14.19 -1.35 5.08
N TYR A 163 15.29 -2.08 5.18
CA TYR A 163 16.60 -1.57 4.77
C TYR A 163 16.63 -1.52 3.25
N MET A 164 16.81 -0.33 2.68
CA MET A 164 17.05 -0.13 1.25
C MET A 164 18.48 0.36 1.09
N MET A 165 19.17 -0.13 0.07
CA MET A 165 20.51 0.36 -0.24
C MET A 165 20.45 1.79 -0.78
N ASP A 166 21.51 2.57 -0.64
CA ASP A 166 21.55 3.98 -1.10
C ASP A 166 21.28 4.08 -2.60
N LEU A 167 21.86 3.19 -3.41
CA LEU A 167 21.61 3.14 -4.85
C LEU A 167 20.14 2.83 -5.19
N GLU A 168 19.49 1.99 -4.39
CA GLU A 168 18.06 1.67 -4.56
C GLU A 168 17.22 2.91 -4.25
N LEU A 169 17.44 3.54 -3.08
CA LEU A 169 16.71 4.75 -2.73
C LEU A 169 16.96 5.88 -3.75
N GLN A 170 18.21 6.06 -4.18
CA GLN A 170 18.59 7.09 -5.16
C GLN A 170 17.84 6.89 -6.48
N GLN A 171 17.68 5.65 -6.95
CA GLN A 171 16.90 5.35 -8.16
C GLN A 171 15.42 5.75 -8.00
N ILE A 172 14.84 5.50 -6.81
CA ILE A 172 13.45 5.81 -6.51
C ILE A 172 13.25 7.34 -6.44
N VAL A 173 14.05 8.04 -5.63
CA VAL A 173 13.88 9.48 -5.39
C VAL A 173 14.24 10.31 -6.63
N ALA A 174 15.18 9.87 -7.45
CA ALA A 174 15.55 10.55 -8.68
C ALA A 174 14.61 10.25 -9.86
N ALA A 175 13.62 9.36 -9.69
CA ALA A 175 12.68 9.03 -10.75
C ALA A 175 11.82 10.27 -11.10
N PRO A 176 11.70 10.64 -12.40
CA PRO A 176 11.13 11.93 -12.84
C PRO A 176 9.65 12.13 -12.48
N HIS A 177 9.00 11.05 -12.09
CA HIS A 177 7.58 10.96 -11.83
C HIS A 177 7.25 10.90 -10.34
N ILE A 178 8.21 10.52 -9.51
CA ILE A 178 8.01 10.41 -8.08
C ILE A 178 7.93 11.79 -7.44
N ARG A 179 6.90 11.97 -6.62
CA ARG A 179 6.61 13.20 -5.87
C ARG A 179 6.84 12.99 -4.39
N THR A 180 6.38 11.85 -3.88
CA THR A 180 6.46 11.53 -2.45
C THR A 180 7.11 10.18 -2.24
N VAL A 181 8.14 10.15 -1.40
CA VAL A 181 8.70 8.92 -0.84
C VAL A 181 8.49 8.96 0.66
N ARG A 182 7.97 7.88 1.24
CA ARG A 182 7.69 7.77 2.67
C ARG A 182 8.41 6.57 3.25
N ARG A 183 9.26 6.78 4.24
CA ARG A 183 9.97 5.73 4.99
C ARG A 183 9.35 5.64 6.38
N VAL A 184 8.69 4.52 6.66
CA VAL A 184 8.01 4.26 7.93
C VAL A 184 8.85 3.33 8.79
N TYR A 185 9.13 3.76 10.02
CA TYR A 185 9.86 2.96 11.01
C TYR A 185 8.96 2.70 12.20
N SER A 186 8.57 1.45 12.42
CA SER A 186 7.75 1.05 13.57
C SER A 186 8.48 1.16 14.89
N ARG A 187 9.82 1.15 14.84
CA ARG A 187 10.73 1.23 15.98
C ARG A 187 11.76 2.35 15.81
N VAL A 188 12.11 2.98 16.92
CA VAL A 188 12.97 4.16 16.99
C VAL A 188 14.45 3.87 16.72
N ASP A 189 14.89 2.63 16.90
CA ASP A 189 16.28 2.19 16.73
C ASP A 189 16.71 2.14 15.25
N HIS A 190 15.78 1.87 14.35
CA HIS A 190 16.06 1.76 12.91
C HIS A 190 16.03 3.10 12.16
N ILE A 191 15.62 4.19 12.81
CA ILE A 191 15.37 5.45 12.11
C ILE A 191 16.64 6.12 11.57
N ASN A 192 17.80 5.89 12.19
CA ASN A 192 19.07 6.45 11.73
C ASN A 192 19.36 6.07 10.27
N LEU A 193 18.94 4.88 9.84
CA LEU A 193 19.06 4.41 8.45
C LEU A 193 18.37 5.34 7.46
N ALA A 194 17.32 6.06 7.85
CA ALA A 194 16.66 7.06 6.99
C ALA A 194 17.50 8.34 6.86
N PHE A 195 18.16 8.73 7.95
CA PHE A 195 18.94 9.95 8.04
C PHE A 195 20.30 9.84 7.35
N ASP A 196 20.90 8.64 7.39
CA ASP A 196 22.12 8.34 6.64
C ASP A 196 21.92 8.49 5.12
N GLN A 197 20.67 8.39 4.65
CA GLN A 197 20.32 8.42 3.24
C GLN A 197 19.80 9.77 2.74
N LEU A 198 19.88 10.85 3.55
CA LEU A 198 19.36 12.17 3.15
C LEU A 198 20.06 12.72 1.90
N GLU A 199 21.35 12.43 1.72
CA GLU A 199 22.13 12.85 0.55
C GLU A 199 21.56 12.28 -0.76
N CYS A 200 20.86 11.14 -0.72
CA CYS A 200 20.21 10.56 -1.90
C CYS A 200 19.15 11.51 -2.49
N VAL A 201 18.55 12.37 -1.67
CA VAL A 201 17.48 13.29 -2.08
C VAL A 201 18.01 14.51 -2.81
N GLU A 202 19.26 14.92 -2.57
CA GLU A 202 19.81 16.17 -3.12
C GLU A 202 19.75 16.21 -4.66
N LYS A 203 19.95 15.05 -5.29
CA LYS A 203 19.95 14.90 -6.76
C LYS A 203 18.55 14.71 -7.36
N ALA A 204 17.51 14.54 -6.54
CA ALA A 204 16.15 14.38 -7.04
C ALA A 204 15.62 15.71 -7.56
N THR A 205 15.11 15.74 -8.80
CA THR A 205 14.58 16.96 -9.44
C THR A 205 13.06 17.06 -9.36
N SER A 206 12.38 15.91 -9.33
CA SER A 206 10.92 15.79 -9.33
C SER A 206 10.32 15.53 -7.95
N LEU A 207 11.12 15.02 -7.00
CA LEU A 207 10.68 14.71 -5.65
C LEU A 207 10.32 16.00 -4.91
N GLU A 208 9.04 16.09 -4.53
CA GLU A 208 8.47 17.17 -3.72
C GLU A 208 8.76 16.92 -2.24
N ARG A 209 8.63 15.68 -1.78
CA ARG A 209 8.77 15.35 -0.36
C ARG A 209 9.33 13.95 -0.09
N LEU A 210 10.34 13.88 0.77
CA LEU A 210 10.71 12.68 1.53
C LEU A 210 10.09 12.77 2.94
N GLU A 211 9.24 11.82 3.30
CA GLU A 211 8.67 11.71 4.64
C GLU A 211 9.43 10.64 5.44
N ILE A 212 10.02 11.03 6.57
CA ILE A 212 10.60 10.11 7.55
C ILE A 212 9.60 9.99 8.69
N VAL A 213 8.93 8.85 8.75
CA VAL A 213 7.89 8.57 9.74
C VAL A 213 8.50 7.75 10.87
N CYS A 214 8.50 8.33 12.07
CA CYS A 214 8.93 7.67 13.29
C CYS A 214 7.71 7.24 14.08
N CYS A 215 7.59 5.95 14.38
CA CYS A 215 6.59 5.46 15.31
C CYS A 215 7.21 5.18 16.68
N ALA A 216 6.58 5.70 17.73
CA ALA A 216 6.92 5.41 19.12
C ALA A 216 5.66 5.16 19.95
N GLU A 217 5.81 5.02 21.26
CA GLU A 217 4.68 4.81 22.18
C GLU A 217 3.72 6.01 22.15
N SER A 218 4.25 7.23 21.98
CA SER A 218 3.47 8.45 21.82
C SER A 218 4.01 9.32 20.68
N VAL A 219 3.20 10.26 20.21
CA VAL A 219 3.60 11.23 19.18
C VAL A 219 4.73 12.12 19.70
N GLU A 220 4.68 12.53 20.97
CA GLU A 220 5.68 13.37 21.63
C GLU A 220 7.02 12.65 21.72
N ARG A 221 6.99 11.35 22.06
CA ARG A 221 8.20 10.53 22.09
C ARG A 221 8.81 10.39 20.71
N ALA A 222 8.01 10.12 19.69
CA ALA A 222 8.47 10.05 18.31
C ALA A 222 9.07 11.38 17.82
N ALA A 223 8.42 12.50 18.15
CA ALA A 223 8.88 13.85 17.81
C ALA A 223 10.22 14.17 18.46
N SER A 224 10.36 13.88 19.77
CA SER A 224 11.62 14.08 20.50
C SER A 224 12.78 13.28 19.90
N VAL A 225 12.52 12.04 19.46
CA VAL A 225 13.51 11.21 18.76
C VAL A 225 13.91 11.84 17.44
N LEU A 226 12.93 12.25 16.61
CA LEU A 226 13.16 12.90 15.32
C LEU A 226 13.96 14.20 15.48
N GLU A 227 13.59 15.07 16.42
CA GLU A 227 14.27 16.33 16.70
C GLU A 227 15.72 16.12 17.13
N ARG A 228 15.97 15.15 18.01
CA ARG A 228 17.32 14.83 18.49
C ARG A 228 18.24 14.44 17.33
N ILE A 229 17.75 13.60 16.42
CA ILE A 229 18.54 13.12 15.27
C ILE A 229 18.68 14.24 14.24
N ALA A 230 17.62 15.01 13.98
CA ALA A 230 17.64 16.14 13.06
C ALA A 230 18.68 17.21 13.44
N ARG A 231 19.03 17.37 14.73
CA ARG A 231 20.12 18.27 15.15
C ARG A 231 21.50 17.86 14.60
N CYS A 232 21.72 16.57 14.42
CA CYS A 232 22.98 16.03 13.90
C CYS A 232 23.05 16.14 12.37
N TYR A 233 21.96 15.77 11.69
CA TYR A 233 21.93 15.66 10.22
C TYR A 233 21.46 16.93 9.51
N LYS A 234 20.73 17.82 10.19
CA LYS A 234 20.20 19.08 9.65
C LYS A 234 19.43 18.90 8.32
N PRO A 235 18.38 18.06 8.28
CA PRO A 235 17.61 17.81 7.07
C PRO A 235 17.03 19.12 6.50
N ASN A 236 17.00 19.26 5.17
CA ASN A 236 16.32 20.36 4.49
C ASN A 236 14.80 20.29 4.74
N PRO A 237 14.19 21.23 5.49
CA PRO A 237 12.79 21.17 5.86
C PRO A 237 11.82 21.38 4.68
N GLU A 238 12.28 21.93 3.56
CA GLU A 238 11.45 22.12 2.36
C GLU A 238 11.22 20.79 1.63
N ARG A 239 12.18 19.86 1.73
CA ARG A 239 12.15 18.57 1.01
C ARG A 239 11.92 17.39 1.93
N ILE A 240 12.25 17.51 3.21
CA ILE A 240 12.21 16.41 4.17
C ILE A 240 11.21 16.76 5.27
N ALA A 241 10.13 15.98 5.35
CA ALA A 241 9.16 16.07 6.42
C ALA A 241 9.42 14.99 7.47
N LEU A 242 9.56 15.42 8.73
CA LEU A 242 9.69 14.52 9.86
C LEU A 242 8.29 14.31 10.47
N VAL A 243 7.80 13.08 10.43
CA VAL A 243 6.40 12.76 10.77
C VAL A 243 6.37 11.88 12.02
N PRO A 244 6.08 12.44 13.21
CA PRO A 244 5.93 11.64 14.41
C PRO A 244 4.57 10.93 14.44
N LYS A 245 4.56 9.66 14.83
CA LYS A 245 3.35 8.88 15.05
C LYS A 245 3.44 8.03 16.31
N SER A 246 2.28 7.73 16.89
CA SER A 246 2.18 6.64 17.86
C SER A 246 1.93 5.33 17.11
N HIS A 247 2.65 4.26 17.46
CA HIS A 247 2.32 2.89 17.04
C HIS A 247 1.24 2.25 17.94
N LEU A 248 0.79 2.94 18.99
CA LEU A 248 -0.24 2.41 19.88
C LEU A 248 -1.63 2.64 19.28
N CYS A 249 -2.37 1.55 19.08
CA CYS A 249 -3.80 1.60 18.83
C CYS A 249 -4.51 1.25 20.14
N GLY A 250 -4.97 2.27 20.87
CA GLY A 250 -5.38 2.11 22.26
C GLY A 250 -4.16 1.85 23.14
N SER A 251 -4.09 0.68 23.77
CA SER A 251 -2.96 0.26 24.62
C SER A 251 -2.02 -0.75 23.94
N THR A 252 -2.25 -1.10 22.67
CA THR A 252 -1.53 -2.20 22.02
C THR A 252 -0.59 -1.69 20.92
N PHE A 253 0.64 -2.20 20.90
CA PHE A 253 1.61 -1.98 19.82
C PHE A 253 1.09 -2.56 18.50
N ASP A 254 0.69 -1.68 17.58
CA ASP A 254 0.09 -2.06 16.30
C ASP A 254 0.52 -1.15 15.13
N PRO A 255 1.80 -1.22 14.72
CA PRO A 255 2.31 -0.38 13.64
C PRO A 255 1.69 -0.70 12.28
N ILE A 256 1.19 -1.93 12.06
CA ILE A 256 0.49 -2.28 10.82
C ILE A 256 -0.88 -1.60 10.76
N ALA A 257 -1.61 -1.51 11.89
CA ALA A 257 -2.87 -0.76 11.93
C ALA A 257 -2.65 0.73 11.66
N VAL A 258 -1.54 1.31 12.14
CA VAL A 258 -1.17 2.70 11.83
C VAL A 258 -0.92 2.87 10.33
N LEU A 259 -0.11 2.00 9.71
CA LEU A 259 0.10 2.03 8.26
C LEU A 259 -1.20 1.86 7.47
N PHE A 260 -2.07 0.93 7.89
CA PHE A 260 -3.35 0.68 7.25
C PHE A 260 -4.30 1.88 7.33
N ASN A 261 -4.38 2.52 8.49
CA ASN A 261 -5.21 3.71 8.70
C ASN A 261 -4.69 4.90 7.88
N ASP A 262 -3.37 5.06 7.78
CA ASP A 262 -2.74 6.07 6.93
C ASP A 262 -3.04 5.84 5.46
N TRP A 263 -2.82 4.61 5.00
CA TRP A 263 -3.13 4.21 3.63
C TRP A 263 -4.59 4.51 3.32
N LYS A 264 -5.53 4.10 4.18
CA LYS A 264 -6.97 4.35 3.99
C LYS A 264 -7.32 5.85 3.97
N SER A 265 -6.61 6.68 4.72
CA SER A 265 -6.87 8.12 4.83
C SER A 265 -6.31 8.92 3.66
N SER A 266 -5.23 8.45 3.03
CA SER A 266 -4.58 9.13 1.88
C SER A 266 -5.48 9.31 0.65
N TRP A 267 -6.60 8.60 0.58
CA TRP A 267 -7.54 8.65 -0.55
C TRP A 267 -8.80 9.49 -0.31
N ARG A 268 -8.92 10.12 0.87
CA ARG A 268 -10.09 10.93 1.25
C ARG A 268 -9.93 12.42 0.95
N THR A 269 -8.74 12.82 0.50
CA THR A 269 -8.37 14.16 0.04
C THR A 269 -8.42 14.22 -1.48
#